data_AF-A0A368GFE5-F1
#
_entry.id   AF-A0A368GFE5-F1
#
_cell.length_a   1.000
_cell.length_b   1.000
_cell.length_c   1.000
_cell.angle_alpha   90.00
_cell.angle_beta   90.00
_cell.angle_gamma   90.00
#
_symmetry.space_group_name_H-M   'P 1'
#
loop_
_entity.id
_entity.type
_entity.pdbx_description
1 polymer ?
#
loop_
_entity_poly.entity_id
_entity_poly.type
_entity_poly.pdbx_seq_one_letter_code
_entity_poly.pdbx_strand_id
1 'polypeptide(L)'
;MGSIYRSEVMSRCQIFLQTDSAYQCVAELGELGLAQFLDLNEEMNSYQRKFVNEIRRCEEMERKLNFIEEEVTKDEVEIKDYDEHIPAPQPKNMTELEANFEKLEEELLSINSSSKQLIKNHVQLLEMKAVLEKVHLLLDEVSNTGVSWSLPNKGCNIVFGFSMVAICSYITMLYASELGNQAIFMIEEGDLSRGL
;
A
#
# COMPACT_ATOMS: atom_id res chain seq x y z
N MET A 1 0.90 -51.35 -0.79
CA MET A 1 2.04 -51.24 0.17
C MET A 1 3.27 -51.84 -0.51
N GLY A 2 3.88 -51.05 -1.40
CA GLY A 2 4.99 -51.46 -2.26
C GLY A 2 6.36 -51.44 -1.57
N SER A 3 7.32 -52.16 -2.15
CA SER A 3 8.70 -52.23 -1.65
C SER A 3 9.49 -50.95 -1.97
N ILE A 4 10.21 -50.40 -1.01
CA ILE A 4 11.06 -49.19 -1.15
C ILE A 4 12.13 -49.31 -2.27
N TYR A 5 12.48 -50.54 -2.67
CA TYR A 5 13.55 -50.80 -3.65
C TYR A 5 13.11 -50.80 -5.12
N ARG A 6 11.81 -50.66 -5.42
CA ARG A 6 11.27 -50.70 -6.78
C ARG A 6 10.15 -49.68 -6.92
N SER A 7 10.03 -49.07 -8.10
CA SER A 7 8.91 -48.20 -8.43
C SER A 7 7.58 -48.95 -8.31
N GLU A 8 6.54 -48.25 -7.87
CA GLU A 8 5.19 -48.82 -7.83
C GLU A 8 4.67 -49.02 -9.26
N VAL A 9 3.86 -50.06 -9.46
CA VAL A 9 3.30 -50.39 -10.77
C VAL A 9 2.28 -49.33 -11.18
N MET A 10 2.46 -48.73 -12.35
CA MET A 10 1.53 -47.72 -12.89
C MET A 10 0.66 -48.33 -13.98
N SER A 11 -0.62 -47.95 -14.00
CA SER A 11 -1.60 -48.36 -15.02
C SER A 11 -2.15 -47.13 -15.72
N ARG A 12 -2.23 -47.18 -17.06
CA ARG A 12 -2.87 -46.12 -17.85
C ARG A 12 -4.37 -46.38 -17.94
N CYS A 13 -5.16 -45.45 -17.41
CA CYS A 13 -6.61 -45.47 -17.48
C CYS A 13 -7.14 -44.40 -18.42
N GLN A 14 -8.24 -44.67 -19.11
CA GLN A 14 -8.97 -43.68 -19.90
C GLN A 14 -10.27 -43.34 -19.18
N ILE A 15 -10.48 -42.05 -18.89
CA ILE A 15 -11.65 -41.56 -18.14
C ILE A 15 -12.58 -40.85 -19.12
N PHE A 16 -13.86 -41.20 -19.11
CA PHE A 16 -14.90 -40.49 -19.83
C PHE A 16 -15.75 -39.71 -18.84
N LEU A 17 -15.73 -38.38 -18.95
CA LEU A 17 -16.46 -37.48 -18.05
C LEU A 17 -17.53 -36.72 -18.84
N GLN A 18 -18.72 -36.61 -18.24
CA GLN A 18 -19.75 -35.69 -18.71
C GLN A 18 -19.40 -34.26 -18.27
N THR A 19 -19.71 -33.26 -19.09
CA THR A 19 -19.33 -31.86 -18.84
C THR A 19 -19.81 -31.32 -17.51
N ASP A 20 -21.00 -31.74 -17.05
CA ASP A 20 -21.62 -31.18 -15.85
C ASP A 20 -21.02 -31.76 -14.55
N SER A 21 -20.47 -32.97 -14.62
CA SER A 21 -19.84 -33.65 -13.48
C SER A 21 -18.31 -33.62 -13.53
N ALA A 22 -17.73 -33.19 -14.65
CA ALA A 22 -16.28 -33.19 -14.86
C ALA A 22 -15.54 -32.41 -13.76
N TYR A 23 -16.06 -31.25 -13.36
CA TYR A 23 -15.44 -30.43 -12.32
C TYR A 23 -15.35 -31.18 -10.98
N GLN A 24 -16.46 -31.75 -10.52
CA GLN A 24 -16.51 -32.46 -9.24
C GLN A 24 -15.62 -33.70 -9.23
N CYS A 25 -15.67 -34.50 -10.30
CA CYS A 25 -14.83 -35.70 -10.38
C CYS A 25 -13.33 -35.36 -10.42
N VAL A 26 -12.94 -34.30 -11.12
CA VAL A 26 -11.54 -33.85 -11.17
C VAL A 26 -11.10 -33.28 -9.83
N ALA A 27 -11.97 -32.55 -9.12
CA ALA A 27 -11.70 -32.05 -7.78
C ALA A 27 -11.46 -33.20 -6.78
N GLU A 28 -12.36 -34.19 -6.75
CA GLU A 28 -12.22 -35.38 -5.89
C GLU A 28 -10.95 -36.20 -6.24
N LEU A 29 -10.63 -36.34 -7.53
CA LEU A 29 -9.38 -36.99 -7.98
C LEU A 29 -8.14 -36.19 -7.55
N GLY A 30 -8.24 -34.86 -7.53
CA GLY A 30 -7.18 -33.95 -7.06
C GLY A 30 -6.93 -34.10 -5.56
N GLU A 31 -8.00 -34.19 -4.77
CA GLU A 31 -7.92 -34.41 -3.30
C GLU A 31 -7.28 -35.76 -2.97
N LEU A 32 -7.53 -36.80 -3.77
CA LEU A 32 -6.87 -38.10 -3.60
C LEU A 32 -5.38 -38.07 -3.94
N GLY A 33 -4.95 -37.24 -4.91
CA GLY A 33 -3.54 -37.06 -5.26
C GLY A 33 -2.86 -38.28 -5.90
N LEU A 34 -3.63 -39.28 -6.38
CA LEU A 34 -3.11 -40.55 -6.91
C LEU A 34 -3.07 -40.61 -8.45
N ALA A 35 -3.54 -39.57 -9.13
CA ALA A 35 -3.68 -39.54 -10.58
C ALA A 35 -2.72 -38.53 -11.22
N GLN A 36 -2.06 -38.97 -12.30
CA GLN A 36 -1.29 -38.09 -13.17
C GLN A 36 -2.02 -37.94 -14.52
N PHE A 37 -2.37 -36.71 -14.87
CA PHE A 37 -2.99 -36.41 -16.17
C PHE A 37 -1.93 -36.30 -17.26
N LEU A 38 -2.22 -36.87 -18.43
CA LEU A 38 -1.41 -36.74 -19.64
C LEU A 38 -2.05 -35.71 -20.55
N ASP A 39 -1.25 -34.80 -21.12
CA ASP A 39 -1.75 -33.86 -22.12
C ASP A 39 -2.05 -34.63 -23.42
N LEU A 40 -3.31 -34.58 -23.86
CA LEU A 40 -3.74 -35.15 -25.13
C LEU A 40 -3.72 -34.11 -26.26
N ASN A 41 -3.50 -32.84 -25.92
CA ASN A 41 -3.64 -31.68 -26.79
C ASN A 41 -2.33 -30.87 -26.88
N GLU A 42 -1.21 -31.56 -27.05
CA GLU A 42 0.12 -30.93 -27.12
C GLU A 42 0.25 -29.98 -28.33
N GLU A 43 -0.44 -30.27 -29.44
CA GLU A 43 -0.39 -29.46 -30.67
C GLU A 43 -1.27 -28.20 -30.60
N MET A 44 -2.18 -28.11 -29.64
CA MET A 44 -3.07 -26.96 -29.50
C MET A 44 -2.45 -25.86 -28.65
N ASN A 45 -2.46 -24.65 -29.18
CA ASN A 45 -2.01 -23.47 -28.45
C ASN A 45 -2.86 -23.26 -27.18
N SER A 46 -2.21 -22.83 -26.11
CA SER A 46 -2.80 -22.58 -24.78
C SER A 46 -4.08 -21.74 -24.86
N TYR A 47 -4.12 -20.71 -25.69
CA TYR A 47 -5.26 -19.80 -25.87
C TYR A 47 -6.51 -20.40 -26.51
N GLN A 48 -6.36 -21.51 -27.25
CA GLN A 48 -7.48 -22.17 -27.94
C GLN A 48 -8.10 -23.29 -27.10
N ARG A 49 -7.56 -23.55 -25.91
CA ARG A 49 -8.07 -24.57 -24.99
C ARG A 49 -9.43 -24.15 -24.42
N LYS A 50 -10.27 -25.13 -24.10
CA LYS A 50 -11.68 -24.92 -23.73
C LYS A 50 -11.90 -24.07 -22.46
N PHE A 51 -10.97 -24.11 -21.50
CA PHE A 51 -11.15 -23.52 -20.16
C PHE A 51 -10.30 -22.27 -19.91
N VAL A 52 -9.79 -21.61 -20.96
CA VAL A 52 -8.91 -20.43 -20.82
C VAL A 52 -9.59 -19.27 -20.09
N ASN A 53 -10.87 -19.04 -20.34
CA ASN A 53 -11.60 -17.94 -19.71
C ASN A 53 -11.76 -18.15 -18.19
N GLU A 54 -11.95 -19.40 -17.75
CA GLU A 54 -12.06 -19.71 -16.32
C GLU A 54 -10.71 -19.57 -15.61
N ILE A 55 -9.62 -20.00 -16.26
CA ILE A 55 -8.25 -19.81 -15.75
C ILE A 55 -7.94 -18.33 -15.58
N ARG A 56 -8.27 -17.49 -16.57
CA ARG A 56 -8.08 -16.03 -16.47
C ARG A 56 -8.86 -15.41 -15.32
N ARG A 57 -10.10 -15.86 -15.06
CA ARG A 57 -10.87 -15.40 -13.89
C ARG A 57 -10.17 -15.77 -12.58
N CYS A 58 -9.59 -16.96 -12.48
CA CYS A 58 -8.77 -17.33 -11.32
C CYS A 58 -7.53 -16.44 -11.16
N GLU A 59 -6.81 -16.19 -12.25
CA GLU A 59 -5.60 -15.34 -12.23
C GLU A 59 -5.93 -13.91 -11.77
N GLU A 60 -7.08 -13.36 -12.19
CA GLU A 60 -7.54 -12.06 -11.72
C GLU A 60 -7.88 -12.05 -10.23
N MET A 61 -8.56 -13.09 -9.71
CA MET A 61 -8.82 -13.22 -8.27
C MET A 61 -7.53 -13.38 -7.45
N GLU A 62 -6.57 -14.15 -7.95
CA GLU A 62 -5.25 -14.30 -7.32
C GLU A 62 -4.52 -12.95 -7.22
N ARG A 63 -4.59 -12.13 -8.28
CA ARG A 63 -4.05 -10.76 -8.23
C ARG A 63 -4.67 -9.92 -7.12
N LYS A 64 -5.99 -10.01 -6.93
CA LYS A 64 -6.70 -9.29 -5.86
C LYS A 64 -6.28 -9.78 -4.47
N LEU A 65 -6.16 -11.09 -4.30
CA LEU A 65 -5.69 -11.70 -3.05
C LEU A 65 -4.27 -11.27 -2.68
N ASN A 66 -3.35 -11.26 -3.64
CA ASN A 66 -1.97 -10.81 -3.41
C ASN A 66 -1.93 -9.34 -2.96
N PHE A 67 -2.77 -8.47 -3.56
CA PHE A 67 -2.88 -7.08 -3.12
C PHE A 67 -3.39 -6.98 -1.67
N ILE A 68 -4.40 -7.76 -1.30
CA ILE A 68 -4.94 -7.79 0.06
C ILE A 68 -3.86 -8.28 1.05
N GLU A 69 -3.15 -9.35 0.72
CA GLU A 69 -2.06 -9.88 1.55
C GLU A 69 -0.96 -8.85 1.78
N GLU A 70 -0.58 -8.10 0.74
CA GLU A 70 0.38 -7.01 0.86
C GLU A 70 -0.11 -5.88 1.77
N GLU A 71 -1.38 -5.49 1.69
CA GLU A 71 -1.94 -4.45 2.58
C GLU A 71 -2.02 -4.94 4.03
N VAL A 72 -2.42 -6.20 4.26
CA VAL A 72 -2.48 -6.82 5.60
C VAL A 72 -1.07 -6.91 6.21
N THR A 73 -0.07 -7.25 5.40
CA THR A 73 1.33 -7.30 5.83
C THR A 73 1.86 -5.91 6.18
N LYS A 74 1.46 -4.86 5.46
CA LYS A 74 1.85 -3.47 5.76
C LYS A 74 1.29 -2.99 7.10
N ASP A 75 0.09 -3.43 7.46
CA ASP A 75 -0.57 -3.09 8.72
C ASP A 75 -0.17 -4.00 9.89
N GLU A 76 0.83 -4.88 9.71
CA GLU A 76 1.36 -5.82 10.72
C GLU A 76 0.29 -6.73 11.36
N VAL A 77 -0.76 -7.08 10.60
CA VAL A 77 -1.82 -7.97 11.09
C VAL A 77 -1.40 -9.42 10.87
N GLU A 78 -1.37 -10.21 11.94
CA GLU A 78 -1.01 -11.63 11.90
C GLU A 78 -2.08 -12.44 11.15
N ILE A 79 -1.72 -12.96 9.97
CA ILE A 79 -2.53 -13.92 9.22
C ILE A 79 -2.37 -15.27 9.91
N LYS A 80 -3.46 -15.80 10.47
CA LYS A 80 -3.45 -17.15 11.05
C LYS A 80 -3.49 -18.19 9.93
N ASP A 81 -2.49 -19.06 9.90
CA ASP A 81 -2.53 -20.25 9.07
C ASP A 81 -3.65 -21.17 9.56
N TYR A 82 -4.57 -21.52 8.66
CA TYR A 82 -5.56 -22.56 8.91
C TYR A 82 -4.95 -23.90 8.51
N ASP A 83 -4.74 -24.80 9.47
CA ASP A 83 -4.21 -26.17 9.25
C ASP A 83 -5.31 -27.16 8.80
N GLU A 84 -6.52 -26.66 8.54
CA GLU A 84 -7.65 -27.49 8.12
C GLU A 84 -7.70 -27.63 6.59
N HIS A 85 -7.93 -28.85 6.12
CA HIS A 85 -8.15 -29.13 4.71
C HIS A 85 -9.44 -28.44 4.22
N ILE A 86 -9.29 -27.43 3.36
CA ILE A 86 -10.41 -26.75 2.71
C ILE A 86 -10.77 -27.54 1.45
N PRO A 87 -11.99 -28.10 1.34
CA PRO A 87 -12.42 -28.83 0.15
C PRO A 87 -12.53 -27.90 -1.06
N ALA A 88 -12.40 -28.46 -2.26
CA ALA A 88 -12.50 -27.68 -3.48
C ALA A 88 -13.87 -26.96 -3.58
N PRO A 89 -13.91 -25.63 -3.78
CA PRO A 89 -15.14 -24.88 -3.83
C PRO A 89 -15.97 -25.26 -5.07
N GLN A 90 -17.30 -25.23 -4.97
CA GLN A 90 -18.14 -25.42 -6.15
C GLN A 90 -18.06 -24.23 -7.11
N PRO A 91 -18.23 -24.44 -8.44
CA PRO A 91 -18.12 -23.37 -9.44
C PRO A 91 -19.16 -22.26 -9.24
N LYS A 92 -20.29 -22.54 -8.59
CA LYS A 92 -21.27 -21.50 -8.20
C LYS A 92 -20.68 -20.53 -7.18
N ASN A 93 -19.98 -21.05 -6.18
CA ASN A 93 -19.36 -20.27 -5.11
C ASN A 93 -18.21 -19.41 -5.65
N MET A 94 -17.59 -19.82 -6.76
CA MET A 94 -16.51 -19.05 -7.40
C MET A 94 -16.96 -17.65 -7.83
N THR A 95 -18.19 -17.50 -8.33
CA THR A 95 -18.72 -16.19 -8.74
C THR A 95 -19.02 -15.30 -7.52
N GLU A 96 -19.49 -15.90 -6.42
CA GLU A 96 -19.72 -15.17 -5.17
C GLU A 96 -18.40 -14.71 -4.55
N LEU A 97 -17.37 -15.56 -4.58
CA LEU A 97 -16.01 -15.22 -4.13
C LEU A 97 -15.42 -14.08 -4.94
N GLU A 98 -15.56 -14.10 -6.27
CA GLU A 98 -15.11 -13.02 -7.15
C GLU A 98 -15.71 -11.67 -6.77
N ALA A 99 -17.03 -11.64 -6.55
CA ALA A 99 -17.74 -10.42 -6.13
C ALA A 99 -17.32 -9.96 -4.73
N ASN A 100 -17.02 -10.89 -3.81
CA ASN A 100 -16.54 -10.56 -2.48
C ASN A 100 -15.11 -9.98 -2.52
N PHE A 101 -14.21 -10.56 -3.32
CA PHE A 101 -12.85 -10.03 -3.48
C PHE A 101 -12.85 -8.66 -4.14
N GLU A 102 -13.73 -8.42 -5.12
CA GLU A 102 -13.88 -7.10 -5.74
C GLU A 102 -14.33 -6.03 -4.74
N LYS A 103 -15.36 -6.32 -3.94
CA LYS A 103 -15.81 -5.41 -2.89
C LYS A 103 -14.71 -5.13 -1.86
N LEU A 104 -13.99 -6.16 -1.43
CA LEU A 104 -12.93 -6.01 -0.44
C LEU A 104 -11.78 -5.15 -0.98
N GLU A 105 -11.39 -5.34 -2.24
CA GLU A 105 -10.40 -4.50 -2.92
C GLU A 105 -10.85 -3.03 -2.98
N GLU A 106 -12.10 -2.77 -3.39
CA GLU A 106 -12.66 -1.41 -3.45
C GLU A 106 -12.71 -0.74 -2.06
N GLU A 107 -13.13 -1.48 -1.03
CA GLU A 107 -13.17 -1.01 0.35
C GLU A 107 -11.77 -0.63 0.85
N LEU A 108 -10.77 -1.49 0.63
CA LEU A 108 -9.38 -1.23 1.02
C LEU A 108 -8.80 -0.01 0.29
N LEU A 109 -9.01 0.10 -1.02
CA LEU A 109 -8.55 1.26 -1.79
C LEU A 109 -9.20 2.56 -1.30
N SER A 110 -10.50 2.52 -1.02
CA SER A 110 -11.25 3.66 -0.48
C SER A 110 -10.69 4.09 0.89
N ILE A 111 -10.52 3.14 1.82
CA ILE A 111 -9.97 3.38 3.15
C ILE A 111 -8.56 3.94 3.07
N ASN A 112 -7.68 3.35 2.25
CA ASN A 112 -6.30 3.79 2.08
C ASN A 112 -6.24 5.23 1.53
N SER A 113 -7.10 5.55 0.55
CA SER A 113 -7.18 6.91 0.01
C SER A 113 -7.65 7.94 1.04
N SER A 114 -8.66 7.59 1.84
CA SER A 114 -9.21 8.43 2.90
C SER A 114 -8.20 8.64 4.03
N SER A 115 -7.52 7.58 4.46
CA SER A 115 -6.47 7.63 5.48
C SER A 115 -5.30 8.53 5.04
N LYS A 116 -4.82 8.38 3.79
CA LYS A 116 -3.79 9.27 3.23
C LYS A 116 -4.22 10.73 3.19
N GLN A 117 -5.48 11.02 2.86
CA GLN A 117 -6.01 12.39 2.89
C GLN A 117 -6.07 12.94 4.31
N LEU A 118 -6.54 12.14 5.27
CA LEU A 118 -6.63 12.54 6.67
C LEU A 118 -5.25 12.84 7.26
N ILE A 119 -4.24 12.01 7.00
CA ILE A 119 -2.86 12.23 7.43
C ILE A 119 -2.32 13.54 6.85
N LYS A 120 -2.52 13.79 5.55
CA LYS A 120 -2.10 15.05 4.91
C LYS A 120 -2.75 16.28 5.56
N ASN A 121 -4.06 16.23 5.77
CA ASN A 121 -4.80 17.31 6.41
C ASN A 121 -4.32 17.54 7.85
N HIS A 122 -4.07 16.47 8.60
CA HIS A 122 -3.55 16.55 9.97
C HIS A 122 -2.17 17.21 10.02
N VAL A 123 -1.25 16.81 9.15
CA VAL A 123 0.09 17.41 9.05
C VAL A 123 0.01 18.89 8.70
N GLN A 124 -0.81 19.27 7.71
CA GLN A 124 -1.01 20.68 7.34
C GLN A 124 -1.56 21.52 8.51
N LEU A 125 -2.50 20.97 9.28
CA LEU A 125 -3.04 21.65 10.46
C LEU A 125 -2.00 21.79 11.57
N LEU A 126 -1.14 20.77 11.76
CA LEU A 126 -0.03 20.84 12.72
C LEU A 126 1.00 21.90 12.29
N GLU A 127 1.35 21.96 11.01
CA GLU A 127 2.23 23.00 10.47
C GLU A 127 1.66 24.40 10.71
N MET A 128 0.37 24.60 10.42
CA MET A 128 -0.29 25.88 10.62
C MET A 128 -0.38 26.25 12.10
N LYS A 129 -0.63 25.29 12.99
CA LYS A 129 -0.60 25.49 14.45
C LYS A 129 0.79 25.94 14.91
N ALA A 130 1.86 25.27 14.45
CA ALA A 130 3.23 25.61 14.82
C ALA A 130 3.64 27.02 14.35
N VAL A 131 3.17 27.44 13.17
CA VAL A 131 3.37 28.81 12.68
C VAL A 131 2.69 29.82 13.60
N LEU A 132 1.43 29.56 13.99
CA LEU A 132 0.69 30.45 14.88
C LEU A 132 1.35 30.57 16.27
N GLU A 133 1.85 29.46 16.84
CA GLU A 133 2.59 29.48 18.11
C GLU A 133 3.87 30.33 18.03
N LYS A 134 4.64 30.19 16.94
CA LYS A 134 5.85 31.03 16.73
C LYS A 134 5.52 32.50 16.53
N VAL A 135 4.44 32.82 15.79
CA VAL A 135 3.99 34.21 15.61
C VAL A 135 3.55 34.83 16.93
N HIS A 136 2.84 34.06 17.79
CA HIS A 136 2.43 34.53 19.10
C HIS A 136 3.63 34.90 19.98
N LEU A 137 4.67 34.04 20.02
CA LEU A 137 5.90 34.32 20.78
C LEU A 137 6.62 35.58 20.31
N LEU A 138 6.73 35.77 18.99
CA LEU A 138 7.35 36.98 18.42
C LEU A 138 6.54 38.24 18.77
N LEU A 139 5.21 38.18 18.74
CA LEU A 139 4.35 39.31 19.12
C LEU A 139 4.45 39.65 20.61
N ASP A 140 4.52 38.65 21.48
CA ASP A 140 4.72 38.86 22.91
C ASP A 140 6.07 39.50 23.22
N GLU A 141 7.15 39.07 22.55
CA GLU A 141 8.48 39.63 22.73
C GLU A 141 8.53 41.12 22.31
N VAL A 142 7.87 41.46 21.20
CA VAL A 142 7.71 42.85 20.73
C VAL A 142 6.89 43.71 21.71
N SER A 143 5.95 43.12 22.46
CA SER A 143 5.19 43.85 23.47
C SER A 143 6.01 44.18 24.73
N ASN A 144 7.00 43.33 25.05
CA ASN A 144 7.81 43.44 26.27
C ASN A 144 9.09 44.28 26.06
N THR A 145 9.62 44.31 24.84
CA THR A 145 10.59 45.32 24.42
C THR A 145 9.82 46.51 23.87
N GLY A 146 9.69 47.61 24.60
CA GLY A 146 8.98 48.82 24.14
C GLY A 146 9.63 49.53 22.94
N VAL A 147 9.77 48.84 21.81
CA VAL A 147 10.35 49.29 20.56
C VAL A 147 9.23 49.46 19.55
N SER A 148 8.87 50.72 19.31
CA SER A 148 8.00 51.14 18.22
C SER A 148 8.72 50.95 16.90
N TRP A 149 8.36 49.92 16.14
CA TRP A 149 8.71 49.82 14.73
C TRP A 149 7.61 50.50 13.91
N SER A 150 7.90 51.68 13.37
CA SER A 150 7.05 52.28 12.34
C SER A 150 7.25 51.51 11.04
N LEU A 151 6.30 50.64 10.68
CA LEU A 151 6.26 50.01 9.36
C LEU A 151 6.07 51.09 8.28
N PRO A 152 6.96 51.21 7.29
CA PRO A 152 6.72 52.08 6.14
C PRO A 152 5.52 51.54 5.35
N ASN A 153 4.54 52.42 5.22
CA ASN A 153 3.22 52.19 4.66
C ASN A 153 3.31 51.85 3.16
N LYS A 154 3.48 50.56 2.82
CA LYS A 154 3.18 50.00 1.50
C LYS A 154 2.55 48.64 1.68
N GLY A 155 1.31 48.50 1.22
CA GLY A 155 0.47 47.32 1.39
C GLY A 155 1.16 46.03 0.95
N CYS A 156 1.77 45.34 1.91
CA CYS A 156 2.32 44.01 1.72
C CYS A 156 1.27 43.02 2.20
N ASN A 157 0.55 42.40 1.27
CA ASN A 157 -0.23 41.20 1.57
C ASN A 157 0.78 40.09 1.88
N ILE A 158 0.99 39.81 3.16
CA ILE A 158 1.94 38.78 3.58
C ILE A 158 1.27 37.42 3.34
N VAL A 159 1.55 36.83 2.18
CA VAL A 159 1.17 35.46 1.87
C VAL A 159 2.25 34.55 2.45
N PHE A 160 2.09 34.14 3.72
CA PHE A 160 2.92 33.11 4.33
C PHE A 160 2.47 31.72 3.87
N GLY A 161 2.73 31.41 2.62
CA GLY A 161 2.93 30.02 2.20
C GLY A 161 4.40 29.91 1.87
N PHE A 162 5.16 29.05 2.54
CA PHE A 162 6.28 28.27 1.97
C PHE A 162 7.06 27.57 3.10
N SER A 163 7.45 26.34 2.80
CA SER A 163 8.40 25.47 3.52
C SER A 163 9.44 26.23 4.34
N MET A 164 9.62 25.80 5.60
CA MET A 164 10.50 26.41 6.61
C MET A 164 11.96 26.59 6.13
N VAL A 165 12.40 25.84 5.12
CA VAL A 165 13.74 25.95 4.50
C VAL A 165 13.85 27.16 3.55
N ALA A 166 12.76 27.52 2.87
CA ALA A 166 12.75 28.61 1.91
C ALA A 166 12.73 29.99 2.60
N ILE A 167 12.05 30.10 3.76
CA ILE A 167 11.95 31.35 4.51
C ILE A 167 13.32 31.80 5.03
N CYS A 168 14.14 30.86 5.54
CA CYS A 168 15.48 31.19 6.04
C CYS A 168 16.36 31.77 4.93
N SER A 169 16.43 31.10 3.77
CA SER A 169 17.17 31.59 2.60
C SER A 169 16.63 32.91 2.04
N TYR A 170 15.31 33.11 2.07
CA TYR A 170 14.68 34.32 1.53
C TYR A 170 14.88 35.53 2.44
N ILE A 171 14.83 35.34 3.76
CA ILE A 171 15.16 36.39 4.74
C ILE A 171 16.65 36.74 4.65
N THR A 172 17.56 35.76 4.53
CA THR A 172 18.99 36.03 4.33
C THR A 172 19.25 36.76 3.00
N MET A 173 18.57 36.39 1.90
CA MET A 173 18.68 37.07 0.61
C MET A 173 18.13 38.51 0.63
N LEU A 174 16.97 38.73 1.26
CA LEU A 174 16.38 40.06 1.39
C LEU A 174 17.25 40.99 2.25
N TYR A 175 17.75 40.48 3.39
CA TYR A 175 18.65 41.24 4.26
C TYR A 175 20.02 41.50 3.62
N ALA A 176 20.54 40.56 2.82
CA ALA A 176 21.77 40.77 2.05
C ALA A 176 21.62 41.82 0.94
N SER A 177 20.39 42.11 0.48
CA SER A 177 20.13 43.12 -0.55
C SER A 177 19.89 44.53 0.03
N GLU A 178 19.33 44.65 1.24
CA GLU A 178 19.00 45.94 1.86
C GLU A 178 20.10 46.51 2.76
N LEU A 179 20.99 45.68 3.31
CA LEU A 179 22.07 46.14 4.19
C LEU A 179 23.42 45.62 3.71
N GLY A 180 24.07 46.43 2.85
CA GLY A 180 25.51 46.34 2.69
C GLY A 180 26.20 46.53 4.04
N ASN A 181 26.98 45.51 4.45
CA ASN A 181 27.83 45.46 5.64
C ASN A 181 27.14 45.37 7.01
N GLN A 182 26.60 44.20 7.37
CA GLN A 182 26.77 43.66 8.72
C GLN A 182 26.62 42.12 8.72
N ALA A 183 27.68 41.42 9.11
CA ALA A 183 27.70 39.96 9.23
C ALA A 183 26.89 39.53 10.46
N ILE A 184 25.89 38.68 10.27
CA ILE A 184 25.20 37.99 11.35
C ILE A 184 25.85 36.61 11.50
N PHE A 185 26.37 36.33 12.69
CA PHE A 185 26.89 35.03 13.07
C PHE A 185 25.76 33.99 13.08
N MET A 186 25.92 32.94 12.29
CA MET A 186 25.18 31.69 12.46
C MET A 186 25.60 31.09 13.81
N ILE A 187 24.66 30.97 14.74
CA ILE A 187 24.79 29.98 15.79
C ILE A 187 24.34 28.67 15.15
N GLU A 188 25.31 27.86 14.70
CA GLU A 188 25.09 26.41 14.63
C GLU A 188 24.74 25.97 16.04
N GLU A 189 23.50 25.53 16.28
CA GLU A 189 23.24 24.56 17.33
C GLU A 189 23.94 23.26 16.90
N GLY A 190 25.24 23.22 17.15
CA GLY A 190 26.03 22.01 17.10
C GLY A 190 25.53 21.06 18.17
N ASP A 191 25.15 19.87 17.72
CA ASP A 191 24.92 18.68 18.53
C ASP A 191 25.90 18.59 19.71
N LEU A 192 25.40 18.71 20.94
CA LEU A 192 26.12 18.23 22.11
C LEU A 192 25.17 17.71 23.18
N SER A 193 24.63 16.51 22.97
CA SER A 193 24.11 15.66 24.05
C SER A 193 24.16 14.17 23.66
N ARG A 194 25.36 13.66 23.42
CA ARG A 194 25.70 12.23 23.59
C ARG A 194 26.98 12.15 24.43
N GLY A 195 26.87 11.53 25.61
CA GLY A 195 27.98 10.84 26.27
C GLY A 195 28.35 11.33 27.68
N LEU A 196 27.55 10.97 28.69
CA LEU A 196 27.95 10.18 29.88
C LEU A 196 26.74 9.92 30.79
#